data_AF-A0A3B1BZ87-F1
#
_entry.id   AF-A0A3B1BZ87-F1
#
_cell.length_a   1.000
_cell.length_b   1.000
_cell.length_c   1.000
_cell.angle_alpha   90.00
_cell.angle_beta   90.00
_cell.angle_gamma   90.00
#
_symmetry.space_group_name_H-M   'P 1'
#
loop_
_entity.id
_entity.type
_entity.pdbx_description
1 polymer ?
#
loop_
_entity_poly.entity_id
_entity_poly.type
_entity_poly.pdbx_seq_one_letter_code
_entity_poly.pdbx_strand_id
1 'polypeptide(L)' 'MMSKAELARKAGISVQTLNRIERGEICRVDTQRKILEALSLKVEEKGKIFD' A
#
# COMPACT_ATOMS: atom_id res chain seq x y z
N MET A 1 7.55 9.23 12.15
CA MET A 1 6.19 8.93 11.66
C MET A 1 6.26 9.04 10.14
N MET A 2 5.95 7.98 9.40
CA MET A 2 6.01 8.03 7.93
C MET A 2 4.75 8.72 7.40
N SER A 3 4.90 9.72 6.55
CA SER A 3 3.78 10.38 5.88
C SER A 3 3.23 9.51 4.74
N LYS A 4 1.96 9.72 4.37
CA LYS A 4 1.33 9.04 3.22
C LYS A 4 2.11 9.27 1.92
N ALA A 5 2.70 10.45 1.76
CA ALA A 5 3.50 10.81 0.59
C ALA A 5 4.80 10.00 0.52
N GLU A 6 5.46 9.78 1.66
CA GLU A 6 6.68 8.96 1.75
C GLU A 6 6.36 7.48 1.48
N LEU A 7 5.26 6.96 2.02
CA LEU A 7 4.83 5.59 1.75
C LEU A 7 4.51 5.39 0.27
N ALA A 8 3.75 6.29 -0.34
CA ALA A 8 3.41 6.23 -1.76
C ALA A 8 4.66 6.29 -2.65
N ARG A 9 5.63 7.16 -2.32
CA ARG A 9 6.93 7.21 -3.01
C ARG A 9 7.70 5.90 -2.88
N LYS A 10 7.79 5.33 -1.67
CA LYS A 10 8.51 4.08 -1.41
C LYS A 10 7.86 2.88 -2.13
N ALA A 11 6.54 2.86 -2.21
CA ALA A 11 5.78 1.85 -2.96
C ALA A 11 5.73 2.11 -4.48
N GLY A 12 6.26 3.24 -4.97
CA GLY A 12 6.21 3.58 -6.40
C GLY A 12 4.78 3.73 -6.94
N ILE A 13 3.87 4.28 -6.13
CA ILE A 13 2.47 4.57 -6.48
C ILE A 13 2.14 6.04 -6.24
N SER A 14 1.06 6.53 -6.85
CA SER A 14 0.59 7.87 -6.55
C SER A 14 -0.07 7.91 -5.16
N VAL A 15 0.01 9.07 -4.51
CA VAL A 15 -0.69 9.32 -3.23
C VAL A 15 -2.20 9.14 -3.40
N GLN A 16 -2.75 9.47 -4.58
CA GLN A 16 -4.16 9.23 -4.91
C GLN A 16 -4.51 7.73 -4.89
N THR A 17 -3.65 6.88 -5.45
CA THR A 17 -3.85 5.42 -5.40
C THR A 17 -3.80 4.91 -3.96
N LEU A 18 -2.87 5.40 -3.15
CA LEU A 18 -2.81 5.05 -1.72
C LEU A 18 -4.09 5.48 -0.99
N ASN A 19 -4.57 6.71 -1.22
CA ASN A 19 -5.81 7.21 -0.61
C ASN A 19 -7.04 6.38 -1.03
N ARG A 20 -7.11 5.89 -2.26
CA ARG A 20 -8.19 4.98 -2.71
C ARG A 20 -8.17 3.67 -1.93
N ILE A 21 -6.98 3.09 -1.76
CA ILE A 21 -6.79 1.84 -1.02
C ILE A 21 -7.15 2.00 0.45
N GLU A 22 -6.76 3.12 1.09
CA GLU A 22 -7.17 3.45 2.46
C GLU A 22 -8.69 3.62 2.62
N ARG A 23 -9.41 3.91 1.53
CA ARG A 23 -10.88 3.98 1.49
C ARG A 23 -11.55 2.63 1.22
N GLY A 24 -10.77 1.55 1.11
CA GLY A 24 -11.27 0.20 0.82
C GLY A 24 -11.52 -0.06 -0.67
N GLU A 25 -10.98 0.76 -1.58
CA GLU A 25 -11.11 0.50 -3.01
C GLU A 25 -10.21 -0.69 -3.42
N ILE A 26 -10.76 -1.55 -4.28
CA ILE A 26 -10.02 -2.66 -4.89
C ILE A 26 -8.80 -2.17 -5.67
N CYS A 27 -7.65 -2.79 -5.41
CA CYS A 27 -6.42 -2.54 -6.14
C CYS A 27 -5.83 -3.82 -6.71
N ARG A 28 -4.90 -3.68 -7.66
CA ARG A 28 -4.21 -4.82 -8.28
C ARG A 28 -3.31 -5.51 -7.25
N VAL A 29 -3.15 -6.83 -7.39
CA VAL A 29 -2.24 -7.63 -6.55
C VAL A 29 -0.80 -7.08 -6.60
N ASP A 30 -0.37 -6.56 -7.76
CA ASP A 30 0.93 -5.89 -7.89
C ASP A 30 1.05 -4.64 -7.01
N THR A 31 -0.03 -3.85 -6.89
CA THR A 31 -0.07 -2.67 -6.02
C THR A 31 -0.02 -3.08 -4.56
N GLN A 32 -0.73 -4.16 -4.19
CA GLN A 32 -0.67 -4.72 -2.84
C GLN A 32 0.75 -5.15 -2.49
N ARG A 33 1.44 -5.89 -3.37
CA ARG A 33 2.84 -6.30 -3.17
C ARG A 33 3.76 -5.10 -2.95
N LYS A 34 3.66 -4.06 -3.80
CA LYS A 34 4.47 -2.85 -3.67
C LYS A 34 4.29 -2.13 -2.34
N ILE A 35 3.04 -2.05 -1.84
CA ILE A 35 2.73 -1.43 -0.55
C ILE A 35 3.28 -2.28 0.61
N LEU A 36 3.14 -3.60 0.54
CA LEU A 36 3.69 -4.51 1.56
C LEU A 36 5.21 -4.41 1.62
N GLU A 37 5.90 -4.42 0.47
CA GLU A 37 7.36 -4.22 0.40
C GLU A 37 7.78 -2.86 0.98
N ALA A 38 7.04 -1.79 0.68
CA ALA A 38 7.30 -0.46 1.23
C ALA A 38 7.12 -0.40 2.76
N LEU A 39 6.20 -1.20 3.31
CA LEU A 39 5.98 -1.36 4.75
C LEU A 39 6.89 -2.43 5.38
N SER A 40 7.75 -3.08 4.60
CA SER A 40 8.58 -4.21 5.04
C SER A 40 7.76 -5.37 5.63
N LEU A 41 6.57 -5.59 5.07
CA LEU A 41 5.64 -6.67 5.40
C LEU A 41 5.75 -7.81 4.39
N LYS A 42 5.42 -9.02 4.83
CA LYS A 42 5.33 -10.19 3.95
C LYS A 42 3.99 -10.26 3.23
N VAL A 43 3.94 -11.01 2.13
CA VAL A 43 2.70 -11.26 1.37
C VAL A 43 1.63 -11.96 2.23
N GLU A 44 2.06 -12.79 3.18
CA GLU A 44 1.19 -13.45 4.17
C GLU A 44 0.47 -12.44 5.08
N GLU A 45 1.06 -11.25 5.28
CA GLU A 45 0.52 -10.18 6.12
C GLU A 45 -0.42 -9.24 5.37
N LYS A 46 -0.76 -9.54 4.11
CA LYS A 46 -1.69 -8.72 3.30
C LYS A 46 -3.04 -8.47 4.00
N GLY A 47 -3.53 -9.43 4.78
CA GLY A 47 -4.78 -9.30 5.53
C GLY A 47 -4.73 -8.23 6.62
N LYS A 48 -3.55 -7.78 7.05
CA LYS A 48 -3.43 -6.67 8.02
C LYS A 48 -3.72 -5.30 7.40
N ILE A 49 -3.65 -5.18 6.06
CA ILE A 49 -3.71 -3.90 5.34
C ILE A 49 -4.92 -3.83 4.39
N PHE A 50 -5.33 -4.95 3.82
CA PHE A 50 -6.32 -4.99 2.72
C PHE A 50 -7.62 -5.78 3.03
N ASP A 51 -7.90 -6.10 4.30
CA ASP A 51 -9.19 -6.68 4.73
C ASP A 51 -10.31 -5.62 4.82
#